data_AF-A0A8S0UF80-F1
#
_entry.id   AF-A0A8S0UF80-F1
#
_cell.length_a   1.000
_cell.length_b   1.000
_cell.length_c   1.000
_cell.angle_alpha   90.00
_cell.angle_beta   90.00
_cell.angle_gamma   90.00
#
_symmetry.space_group_name_H-M   'P 1'
#
loop_
_entity.id
_entity.type
_entity.pdbx_description
1 polymer ?
#
loop_
_entity_poly.entity_id
_entity_poly.type
_entity_poly.pdbx_seq_one_letter_code
_entity_poly.pdbx_strand_id
1 'polypeptide(L)'
;MTSILPPRGLWGNVIMTIFSMQNLEIKRINDEKKASMAAQFAAEATLRRVHAAQKDDDMPPIEAILAPLEAELKLARQEIAKLQDDNKALDRLTKSKEAALLEAERTVEVSLAKASMVDDLQNKNQELMKQIEICQEENKILDKMHRHKVAEVEKLTQTVRELEEAVLAGGAAANAVRDYQRKVQEMNEERKTLDRELARAKVTANRVATVVANEWKDANDKVMPVKQWLEERRFLQGEMQQLRDKLAIAERAAKSEAQLKDKYQLRMKVLEETLRSPNTAIRNTPDGRNSSNGSSRRQSLGGAEHISKLTSNGFLPKRSPSFQLRSSGSNTVLKHAKSTSKSFDGGSRSLDRGKVLLNAIGPNFKQSQSCDGAKDTETHTNTWKGNQDEKPNDLQVTDTEDTVPGLLYDLLQKEVIALRKAGHEKDQSLKDKDDAIEMLAKKVETLTKAMEIEAKKMRREVAAMEKEVAAMRVEKEHESKAKRLGNSKSSVNSSQGLPARTLSRSGSARNAQ
;
A
#
# COMPACT_ATOMS: atom_id res chain seq x y z
N MET A 1 94.61 -74.04 168.81
CA MET A 1 94.80 -74.56 167.43
C MET A 1 93.50 -74.31 166.68
N THR A 2 93.58 -73.71 165.48
CA THR A 2 92.69 -73.94 164.32
C THR A 2 91.17 -73.64 164.54
N SER A 3 90.43 -72.95 163.68
CA SER A 3 90.49 -72.89 162.23
C SER A 3 89.18 -72.26 161.73
N ILE A 4 89.32 -71.40 160.71
CA ILE A 4 88.62 -71.51 159.41
C ILE A 4 87.10 -71.18 159.38
N LEU A 5 86.84 -70.05 158.73
CA LEU A 5 85.73 -69.71 157.82
C LEU A 5 84.94 -70.90 157.21
N PRO A 6 83.72 -70.64 156.73
CA PRO A 6 83.59 -70.45 155.28
C PRO A 6 83.00 -69.08 154.89
N PRO A 7 83.12 -68.69 153.60
CA PRO A 7 83.22 -67.31 153.13
C PRO A 7 81.86 -66.71 152.72
N ARG A 8 81.66 -65.40 152.89
CA ARG A 8 81.94 -64.35 151.89
C ARG A 8 81.57 -64.75 150.46
N GLY A 9 80.86 -63.86 149.78
CA GLY A 9 81.40 -63.42 148.49
C GLY A 9 80.41 -62.96 147.45
N LEU A 10 79.25 -63.60 147.32
CA LEU A 10 78.42 -63.39 146.11
C LEU A 10 77.26 -62.43 146.29
N TRP A 11 76.53 -62.48 147.41
CA TRP A 11 75.30 -61.68 147.54
C TRP A 11 75.55 -60.19 147.82
N GLY A 12 76.60 -59.83 148.57
CA GLY A 12 76.92 -58.44 148.89
C GLY A 12 77.38 -57.61 147.69
N ASN A 13 78.21 -58.19 146.81
CA ASN A 13 78.64 -57.52 145.58
C ASN A 13 77.49 -57.44 144.57
N VAL A 14 76.68 -58.49 144.43
CA VAL A 14 75.51 -58.47 143.53
C VAL A 14 74.48 -57.42 143.97
N ILE A 15 74.20 -57.29 145.28
CA ILE A 15 73.26 -56.28 145.80
C ILE A 15 73.78 -54.86 145.58
N MET A 16 75.07 -54.60 145.81
CA MET A 16 75.66 -53.27 145.56
C MET A 16 75.69 -52.92 144.07
N THR A 17 75.98 -53.89 143.19
CA THR A 17 75.93 -53.68 141.73
C THR A 17 74.50 -53.46 141.23
N ILE A 18 73.50 -54.18 141.78
CA ILE A 18 72.09 -53.97 141.45
C ILE A 18 71.61 -52.60 141.93
N PHE A 19 71.96 -52.19 143.15
CA PHE A 19 71.59 -50.88 143.69
C PHE A 19 72.27 -49.74 142.94
N SER A 20 73.53 -49.92 142.53
CA SER A 20 74.24 -48.97 141.67
C SER A 20 73.63 -48.91 140.26
N MET A 21 73.23 -50.05 139.67
CA MET A 21 72.53 -50.07 138.38
C MET A 21 71.16 -49.43 138.47
N GLN A 22 70.38 -49.67 139.53
CA GLN A 22 69.09 -49.01 139.73
C GLN A 22 69.24 -47.50 139.86
N ASN A 23 70.23 -47.01 140.62
CA ASN A 23 70.47 -45.57 140.72
C ASN A 23 70.92 -44.93 139.41
N LEU A 24 71.72 -45.65 138.61
CA LEU A 24 72.11 -45.20 137.27
C LEU A 24 70.91 -45.16 136.32
N GLU A 25 70.03 -46.16 136.37
CA GLU A 25 68.83 -46.21 135.55
C GLU A 25 67.81 -45.13 135.95
N ILE A 26 67.62 -44.88 137.25
CA ILE A 26 66.79 -43.77 137.75
C ILE A 26 67.33 -42.42 137.26
N LYS A 27 68.66 -42.24 137.27
CA LYS A 27 69.29 -41.02 136.76
C LYS A 27 69.12 -40.88 135.25
N ARG A 28 69.29 -41.97 134.50
CA ARG A 28 69.06 -42.03 133.05
C ARG A 28 67.63 -41.63 132.68
N ILE A 29 66.64 -42.23 133.36
CA ILE A 29 65.21 -41.92 133.15
C ILE A 29 64.90 -40.46 133.49
N ASN A 30 65.51 -39.90 134.55
CA ASN A 30 65.28 -38.51 134.92
C ASN A 30 65.87 -37.53 133.90
N ASP A 31 67.05 -37.83 133.37
CA ASP A 31 67.69 -37.01 132.35
C ASP A 31 66.95 -37.14 131.00
N GLU A 32 66.44 -38.32 130.65
CA GLU A 32 65.55 -38.53 129.49
C GLU A 32 64.22 -37.76 129.64
N LYS A 33 63.65 -37.72 130.84
CA LYS A 33 62.44 -36.94 131.12
C LYS A 33 62.68 -35.45 130.96
N LYS A 34 63.81 -34.94 131.45
CA LYS A 34 64.20 -33.52 131.26
C LYS A 34 64.45 -33.20 129.79
N ALA A 35 65.14 -34.07 129.06
CA ALA A 35 65.38 -33.91 127.63
C ALA A 35 64.07 -33.93 126.83
N SER A 36 63.13 -34.81 127.18
CA SER A 36 61.80 -34.88 126.54
C SER A 36 60.98 -33.63 126.80
N MET A 37 60.98 -33.10 128.03
CA MET A 37 60.30 -31.82 128.32
C MET A 37 60.96 -30.66 127.58
N ALA A 38 62.29 -30.61 127.51
CA ALA A 38 63.01 -29.58 126.75
C ALA A 38 62.69 -29.66 125.24
N ALA A 39 62.62 -30.86 124.68
CA ALA A 39 62.21 -31.08 123.29
C ALA A 39 60.75 -30.66 123.05
N GLN A 40 59.86 -30.95 124.00
CA GLN A 40 58.45 -30.52 123.94
C GLN A 40 58.34 -28.99 123.94
N PHE A 41 59.03 -28.30 124.83
CA PHE A 41 59.05 -26.82 124.85
C PHE A 41 59.68 -26.24 123.57
N ALA A 42 60.71 -26.87 123.01
CA ALA A 42 61.30 -26.44 121.75
C ALA A 42 60.34 -26.62 120.55
N ALA A 43 59.61 -27.73 120.49
CA ALA A 43 58.59 -27.97 119.48
C ALA A 43 57.44 -26.97 119.60
N GLU A 44 56.98 -26.70 120.82
CA GLU A 44 55.91 -25.75 121.09
C GLU A 44 56.32 -24.30 120.77
N ALA A 45 57.57 -23.92 121.06
CA ALA A 45 58.14 -22.63 120.66
C ALA A 45 58.26 -22.48 119.13
N THR A 46 58.49 -23.59 118.41
CA THR A 46 58.53 -23.59 116.95
C THR A 46 57.12 -23.42 116.37
N LEU A 47 56.12 -24.11 116.92
CA LEU A 47 54.70 -23.94 116.58
C LEU A 47 54.22 -22.50 116.80
N ARG A 48 54.55 -21.90 117.95
CA ARG A 48 54.23 -20.50 118.21
C ARG A 48 54.91 -19.55 117.25
N ARG A 49 56.15 -19.81 116.81
CA ARG A 49 56.86 -19.01 115.79
C ARG A 49 56.21 -19.12 114.41
N VAL A 50 55.79 -20.31 114.00
CA VAL A 50 55.05 -20.49 112.73
C VAL A 50 53.70 -19.76 112.78
N HIS A 51 52.98 -19.86 113.91
CA HIS A 51 51.72 -19.14 114.09
C HIS A 51 51.90 -17.61 114.19
N ALA A 52 52.99 -17.13 114.77
CA ALA A 52 53.32 -15.70 114.81
C ALA A 52 53.71 -15.18 113.41
N ALA A 53 54.49 -15.96 112.64
CA ALA A 53 54.85 -15.61 111.26
C ALA A 53 53.66 -15.62 110.28
N GLN A 54 52.56 -16.32 110.63
CA GLN A 54 51.29 -16.25 109.90
C GLN A 54 50.40 -15.07 110.32
N LYS A 55 50.72 -14.38 111.42
CA LYS A 55 49.94 -13.27 111.97
C LYS A 55 50.49 -11.89 111.61
N ASP A 56 51.57 -11.79 110.83
CA ASP A 56 52.02 -10.49 110.33
C ASP A 56 51.07 -9.96 109.24
N ASP A 57 50.40 -8.88 109.61
CA ASP A 57 49.29 -8.17 108.97
C ASP A 57 49.69 -7.37 107.71
N ASP A 58 49.87 -8.04 106.56
CA ASP A 58 49.84 -7.37 105.24
C ASP A 58 48.92 -8.09 104.22
N MET A 59 48.34 -9.24 104.60
CA MET A 59 47.41 -9.97 103.74
C MET A 59 45.97 -9.60 104.12
N PRO A 60 45.22 -8.91 103.25
CA PRO A 60 43.83 -8.58 103.54
C PRO A 60 43.00 -9.86 103.76
N PRO A 61 41.94 -9.79 104.60
CA PRO A 61 41.07 -10.95 104.85
C PRO A 61 40.59 -11.53 103.52
N ILE A 62 40.52 -12.85 103.44
CA ILE A 62 40.21 -13.58 102.19
C ILE A 62 38.89 -13.09 101.58
N GLU A 63 37.89 -12.73 102.41
CA GLU A 63 36.64 -12.11 101.96
C GLU A 63 36.83 -10.79 101.20
N ALA A 64 37.82 -9.95 101.56
CA ALA A 64 38.07 -8.69 100.88
C ALA A 64 38.69 -8.88 99.49
N ILE A 65 39.38 -10.00 99.24
CA ILE A 65 39.90 -10.38 97.93
C ILE A 65 38.82 -11.10 97.11
N LEU A 66 37.99 -11.93 97.75
CA LEU A 66 36.92 -12.67 97.09
C LEU A 66 35.74 -11.79 96.66
N ALA A 67 35.34 -10.81 97.47
CA ALA A 67 34.13 -10.01 97.21
C ALA A 67 34.15 -9.26 95.85
N PRO A 68 35.26 -8.62 95.42
CA PRO A 68 35.36 -8.06 94.07
C PRO A 68 35.24 -9.12 92.97
N LEU A 69 35.91 -10.26 93.11
CA LEU A 69 35.86 -11.36 92.13
C LEU A 69 34.46 -11.98 92.04
N GLU A 70 33.75 -12.12 93.17
CA GLU A 70 32.36 -12.57 93.21
C GLU A 70 31.41 -11.56 92.53
N ALA A 71 31.64 -10.26 92.72
CA ALA A 71 30.89 -9.21 92.05
C ALA A 71 31.14 -9.20 90.54
N GLU A 72 32.39 -9.31 90.10
CA GLU A 72 32.76 -9.44 88.69
C GLU A 72 32.15 -10.69 88.05
N LEU A 73 32.18 -11.83 88.74
CA LEU A 73 31.55 -13.07 88.28
C LEU A 73 30.02 -12.91 88.16
N LYS A 74 29.39 -12.18 89.09
CA LYS A 74 27.96 -11.88 89.03
C LYS A 74 27.63 -10.96 87.84
N LEU A 75 28.44 -9.94 87.58
CA LEU A 75 28.30 -9.06 86.42
C LEU A 75 28.50 -9.84 85.11
N ALA A 76 29.54 -10.68 85.02
CA ALA A 76 29.78 -11.53 83.87
C ALA A 76 28.60 -12.49 83.62
N ARG A 77 27.99 -13.06 84.66
CA ARG A 77 26.77 -13.88 84.54
C ARG A 77 25.58 -13.08 84.00
N GLN A 78 25.39 -11.84 84.47
CA GLN A 78 24.34 -10.95 83.98
C GLN A 78 24.58 -10.57 82.51
N GLU A 79 25.81 -10.28 82.14
CA GLU A 79 26.21 -10.00 80.76
C GLU A 79 25.97 -11.21 79.85
N ILE A 80 26.34 -12.42 80.28
CA ILE A 80 26.02 -13.65 79.54
C ILE A 80 24.50 -13.81 79.34
N ALA A 81 23.69 -13.57 80.37
CA ALA A 81 22.24 -13.65 80.26
C ALA A 81 21.68 -12.63 79.25
N LYS A 82 22.19 -11.39 79.29
CA LYS A 82 21.82 -10.34 78.32
C LYS A 82 22.21 -10.73 76.89
N LEU A 83 23.44 -11.20 76.70
CA LEU A 83 23.93 -11.68 75.41
C LEU A 83 23.12 -12.87 74.88
N GLN A 84 22.67 -13.77 75.76
CA GLN A 84 21.78 -14.87 75.38
C GLN A 84 20.43 -14.37 74.87
N ASP A 85 19.84 -13.36 75.51
CA ASP A 85 18.57 -12.78 75.09
C ASP A 85 18.71 -11.96 73.80
N ASP A 86 19.82 -11.22 73.66
CA ASP A 86 20.18 -10.53 72.42
C ASP A 86 20.36 -11.53 71.26
N ASN A 87 21.01 -12.67 71.48
CA ASN A 87 21.14 -13.74 70.47
C ASN A 87 19.77 -14.28 70.05
N LYS A 88 18.86 -14.55 71.00
CA LYS A 88 17.48 -14.98 70.68
C LYS A 88 16.72 -13.89 69.90
N ALA A 89 16.94 -12.62 70.20
CA ALA A 89 16.32 -11.52 69.47
C ALA A 89 16.85 -11.43 68.03
N LEU A 90 18.17 -11.60 67.85
CA LEU A 90 18.80 -11.69 66.55
C LEU A 90 18.25 -12.87 65.74
N ASP A 91 18.11 -14.06 66.33
CA ASP A 91 17.54 -15.22 65.64
C ASP A 91 16.10 -14.99 65.16
N ARG A 92 15.27 -14.35 65.99
CA ARG A 92 13.90 -13.97 65.59
C ARG A 92 13.90 -12.96 64.45
N LEU A 93 14.79 -11.96 64.53
CA LEU A 93 14.93 -10.95 63.48
C LEU A 93 15.39 -11.58 62.16
N THR A 94 16.36 -12.48 62.21
CA THR A 94 16.85 -13.22 61.03
C THR A 94 15.72 -14.01 60.38
N LYS A 95 14.97 -14.81 61.15
CA LYS A 95 13.81 -15.55 60.65
C LYS A 95 12.72 -14.64 60.06
N SER A 96 12.46 -13.50 60.70
CA SER A 96 11.50 -12.53 60.18
C SER A 96 11.96 -11.91 58.85
N LYS A 97 13.27 -11.63 58.70
CA LYS A 97 13.84 -11.10 57.45
C LYS A 97 13.84 -12.13 56.34
N GLU A 98 14.17 -13.38 56.63
CA GLU A 98 14.08 -14.49 55.67
C GLU A 98 12.64 -14.68 55.17
N ALA A 99 11.65 -14.64 56.06
CA ALA A 99 10.24 -14.71 55.67
C ALA A 99 9.82 -13.53 54.78
N ALA A 100 10.25 -12.31 55.11
CA ALA A 100 9.98 -11.12 54.30
C ALA A 100 10.66 -11.17 52.93
N LEU A 101 11.87 -11.72 52.84
CA LEU A 101 12.58 -11.93 51.57
C LEU A 101 11.84 -12.94 50.69
N LEU A 102 11.41 -14.07 51.24
CA LEU A 102 10.63 -15.07 50.48
C LEU A 102 9.31 -14.50 49.96
N GLU A 103 8.65 -13.63 50.71
CA GLU A 103 7.42 -12.98 50.25
C GLU A 103 7.66 -11.92 49.16
N ALA A 104 8.77 -11.17 49.28
CA ALA A 104 9.20 -10.26 48.24
C ALA A 104 9.55 -11.01 46.94
N GLU A 105 10.23 -12.15 47.05
CA GLU A 105 10.54 -13.03 45.91
C GLU A 105 9.27 -13.52 45.20
N ARG A 106 8.27 -14.02 45.95
CA ARG A 106 6.97 -14.39 45.36
C ARG A 106 6.30 -13.23 44.64
N THR A 107 6.36 -12.04 45.24
CA THR A 107 5.77 -10.83 44.63
C THR A 107 6.47 -10.48 43.32
N VAL A 108 7.80 -10.59 43.28
CA VAL A 108 8.60 -10.38 42.07
C VAL A 108 8.26 -11.42 41.01
N GLU A 109 8.19 -12.70 41.33
CA GLU A 109 7.81 -13.76 40.39
C GLU A 109 6.42 -13.52 39.78
N VAL A 110 5.42 -13.17 40.60
CA VAL A 110 4.07 -12.83 40.13
C VAL A 110 4.10 -11.59 39.23
N SER A 111 4.91 -10.59 39.56
CA SER A 111 5.05 -9.38 38.73
C SER A 111 5.71 -9.68 37.38
N LEU A 112 6.71 -10.56 37.35
CA LEU A 112 7.37 -11.01 36.12
C LEU A 112 6.41 -11.80 35.22
N ALA A 113 5.62 -12.71 35.79
CA ALA A 113 4.60 -13.44 35.04
C ALA A 113 3.55 -12.49 34.43
N LYS A 114 3.12 -11.47 35.17
CA LYS A 114 2.21 -10.43 34.65
C LYS A 114 2.86 -9.61 33.55
N ALA A 115 4.12 -9.22 33.70
CA ALA A 115 4.86 -8.48 32.67
C ALA A 115 4.95 -9.29 31.37
N SER A 116 5.32 -10.57 31.44
CA SER A 116 5.34 -11.47 30.28
C SER A 116 3.98 -11.56 29.58
N MET A 117 2.88 -11.66 30.35
CA MET A 117 1.52 -11.70 29.76
C MET A 117 1.16 -10.39 29.06
N VAL A 118 1.59 -9.24 29.59
CA VAL A 118 1.39 -7.94 28.95
C VAL A 118 2.15 -7.87 27.63
N ASP A 119 3.38 -8.36 27.59
CA ASP A 119 4.18 -8.41 26.36
C ASP A 119 3.53 -9.29 25.28
N ASP A 120 3.02 -10.47 25.65
CA ASP A 120 2.27 -11.35 24.74
C ASP A 120 1.00 -10.66 24.18
N LEU A 121 0.27 -9.96 25.04
CA LEU A 121 -0.92 -9.19 24.64
C LEU A 121 -0.56 -8.02 23.73
N GLN A 122 0.55 -7.32 23.98
CA GLN A 122 1.04 -6.26 23.11
C GLN A 122 1.42 -6.80 21.73
N ASN A 123 2.13 -7.92 21.69
CA ASN A 123 2.47 -8.60 20.43
C ASN A 123 1.22 -9.00 19.64
N LYS A 124 0.22 -9.58 20.32
CA LYS A 124 -1.05 -9.94 19.70
C LYS A 124 -1.82 -8.72 19.20
N ASN A 125 -1.78 -7.61 19.93
CA ASN A 125 -2.44 -6.36 19.54
C ASN A 125 -1.77 -5.75 18.30
N GLN A 126 -0.43 -5.76 18.22
CA GLN A 126 0.31 -5.36 17.02
C GLN A 126 -0.05 -6.20 15.80
N GLU A 127 -0.17 -7.52 15.96
CA GLU A 127 -0.57 -8.41 14.87
C GLU A 127 -2.01 -8.14 14.41
N LEU A 128 -2.95 -7.93 15.34
CA LEU A 128 -4.32 -7.56 15.00
C LEU A 128 -4.40 -6.20 14.29
N MET A 129 -3.60 -5.21 14.67
CA MET A 129 -3.52 -3.93 13.94
C MET A 129 -3.07 -4.14 12.50
N LYS A 130 -2.04 -4.96 12.25
CA LYS A 130 -1.60 -5.30 10.89
C LYS A 130 -2.70 -6.00 10.09
N GLN A 131 -3.43 -6.93 10.71
CA GLN A 131 -4.56 -7.60 10.06
C GLN A 131 -5.68 -6.62 9.70
N ILE A 132 -5.97 -5.64 10.57
CA ILE A 132 -6.94 -4.58 10.28
C ILE A 132 -6.48 -3.74 9.09
N GLU A 133 -5.21 -3.35 9.03
CA GLU A 133 -4.65 -2.60 7.91
C GLU A 133 -4.74 -3.37 6.58
N ILE A 134 -4.43 -4.66 6.59
CA ILE A 134 -4.56 -5.54 5.42
C ILE A 134 -6.03 -5.60 4.98
N CYS A 135 -6.96 -5.88 5.89
CA CYS A 135 -8.39 -5.91 5.59
C CYS A 135 -8.91 -4.57 5.03
N GLN A 136 -8.38 -3.44 5.51
CA GLN A 136 -8.76 -2.12 4.99
C GLN A 136 -8.27 -1.90 3.55
N GLU A 137 -7.02 -2.28 3.24
CA GLU A 137 -6.50 -2.14 1.88
C GLU A 137 -7.17 -3.14 0.91
N GLU A 138 -7.47 -4.37 1.37
CA GLU A 138 -8.27 -5.33 0.60
C GLU A 138 -9.64 -4.77 0.22
N ASN A 139 -10.37 -4.17 1.18
CA ASN A 139 -11.65 -3.52 0.91
C ASN A 139 -11.52 -2.37 -0.09
N LYS A 140 -10.45 -1.58 0.01
CA LYS A 140 -10.18 -0.48 -0.93
C LYS A 140 -9.87 -0.98 -2.34
N ILE A 141 -9.19 -2.12 -2.48
CA ILE A 141 -8.96 -2.77 -3.76
C ILE A 141 -10.28 -3.32 -4.33
N LEU A 142 -11.10 -3.98 -3.50
CA LEU A 142 -12.42 -4.47 -3.87
C LEU A 142 -13.33 -3.34 -4.37
N ASP A 143 -13.35 -2.20 -3.68
CA ASP A 143 -14.12 -1.02 -4.08
C ASP A 143 -13.68 -0.47 -5.44
N LYS A 144 -12.36 -0.37 -5.67
CA LYS A 144 -11.81 0.07 -6.97
C LYS A 144 -12.21 -0.90 -8.09
N MET A 145 -12.10 -2.20 -7.84
CA MET A 145 -12.50 -3.24 -8.78
C MET A 145 -14.00 -3.17 -9.08
N HIS A 146 -14.85 -3.02 -8.06
CA HIS A 146 -16.29 -2.92 -8.23
C HIS A 146 -16.66 -1.68 -9.06
N ARG A 147 -16.08 -0.52 -8.75
CA ARG A 147 -16.28 0.71 -9.56
C ARG A 147 -15.87 0.51 -11.02
N HIS A 148 -14.76 -0.17 -11.27
CA HIS A 148 -14.32 -0.47 -12.63
C HIS A 148 -15.31 -1.39 -13.37
N LYS A 149 -15.76 -2.47 -12.72
CA LYS A 149 -16.77 -3.38 -13.28
C LYS A 149 -18.09 -2.67 -13.57
N VAL A 150 -18.54 -1.78 -12.69
CA VAL A 150 -19.74 -0.96 -12.91
C VAL A 150 -19.56 -0.06 -14.14
N ALA A 151 -18.42 0.62 -14.27
CA ALA A 151 -18.15 1.45 -15.44
C ALA A 151 -18.09 0.64 -16.76
N GLU A 152 -17.57 -0.59 -16.71
CA GLU A 152 -17.57 -1.50 -17.87
C GLU A 152 -18.99 -1.94 -18.24
N VAL A 153 -19.81 -2.29 -17.23
CA VAL A 153 -21.24 -2.61 -17.44
C VAL A 153 -22.00 -1.42 -18.02
N GLU A 154 -21.75 -0.20 -17.55
CA GLU A 154 -22.35 1.02 -18.10
C GLU A 154 -21.94 1.24 -19.57
N LYS A 155 -20.67 1.02 -19.91
CA LYS A 155 -20.18 1.09 -21.28
C LYS A 155 -20.85 0.05 -22.17
N LEU A 156 -20.95 -1.21 -21.72
CA LEU A 156 -21.65 -2.25 -22.47
C LEU A 156 -23.12 -1.90 -22.66
N THR A 157 -23.78 -1.39 -21.61
CA THR A 157 -25.17 -0.93 -21.67
C THR A 157 -25.36 0.19 -22.70
N GLN A 158 -24.39 1.11 -22.82
CA GLN A 158 -24.40 2.14 -23.85
C GLN A 158 -24.26 1.53 -25.25
N THR A 159 -23.32 0.59 -25.45
CA THR A 159 -23.16 -0.07 -26.76
C THR A 159 -24.39 -0.87 -27.18
N VAL A 160 -25.08 -1.50 -26.23
CA VAL A 160 -26.35 -2.20 -26.50
C VAL A 160 -27.40 -1.20 -27.00
N ARG A 161 -27.57 -0.05 -26.34
CA ARG A 161 -28.50 1.00 -26.78
C ARG A 161 -28.17 1.53 -28.17
N GLU A 162 -26.90 1.75 -28.48
CA GLU A 162 -26.47 2.18 -29.83
C GLU A 162 -26.78 1.13 -30.91
N LEU A 163 -26.59 -0.16 -30.59
CA LEU A 163 -26.95 -1.25 -31.49
C LEU A 163 -28.47 -1.37 -31.68
N GLU A 164 -29.26 -1.19 -30.62
CA GLU A 164 -30.73 -1.16 -30.70
C GLU A 164 -31.21 -0.03 -31.62
N GLU A 165 -30.65 1.17 -31.49
CA GLU A 165 -30.93 2.30 -32.37
C GLU A 165 -30.53 2.01 -33.83
N ALA A 166 -29.36 1.39 -34.05
CA ALA A 166 -28.91 1.01 -35.38
C ALA A 166 -29.82 -0.06 -36.02
N VAL A 167 -30.33 -1.02 -35.23
CA VAL A 167 -31.29 -2.03 -35.70
C VAL A 167 -32.62 -1.37 -36.07
N LEU A 168 -33.14 -0.45 -35.24
CA LEU A 168 -34.36 0.30 -35.56
C LEU A 168 -34.20 1.12 -36.85
N ALA A 169 -33.07 1.82 -37.01
CA ALA A 169 -32.75 2.55 -38.23
C ALA A 169 -32.62 1.61 -39.45
N GLY A 170 -31.99 0.45 -39.28
CA GLY A 170 -31.89 -0.59 -40.31
C GLY A 170 -33.26 -1.13 -40.74
N GLY A 171 -34.18 -1.32 -39.79
CA GLY A 171 -35.56 -1.69 -40.06
C GLY A 171 -36.32 -0.64 -40.88
N ALA A 172 -36.14 0.64 -40.55
CA ALA A 172 -36.72 1.75 -41.33
C ALA A 172 -36.16 1.82 -42.76
N ALA A 173 -34.83 1.67 -42.91
CA ALA A 173 -34.20 1.62 -44.23
C ALA A 173 -34.69 0.42 -45.06
N ALA A 174 -34.84 -0.76 -44.45
CA ALA A 174 -35.38 -1.95 -45.12
C ALA A 174 -36.84 -1.76 -45.56
N ASN A 175 -37.67 -1.07 -44.76
CA ASN A 175 -39.03 -0.68 -45.16
C ASN A 175 -39.00 0.24 -46.40
N ALA A 176 -38.18 1.28 -46.38
CA ALA A 176 -38.04 2.21 -47.50
C ALA A 176 -37.60 1.50 -48.79
N VAL A 177 -36.64 0.57 -48.70
CA VAL A 177 -36.21 -0.25 -49.85
C VAL A 177 -37.37 -1.07 -50.41
N ARG A 178 -38.17 -1.72 -49.55
CA ARG A 178 -39.35 -2.48 -49.99
C ARG A 178 -40.39 -1.59 -50.67
N ASP A 179 -40.60 -0.37 -50.19
CA ASP A 179 -41.55 0.58 -50.79
C ASP A 179 -41.07 1.09 -52.16
N TYR A 180 -39.79 1.45 -52.29
CA TYR A 180 -39.22 1.78 -53.60
C TYR A 180 -39.28 0.61 -54.57
N GLN A 181 -39.00 -0.62 -54.11
CA GLN A 181 -39.11 -1.81 -54.95
C GLN A 181 -40.53 -2.01 -55.47
N ARG A 182 -41.55 -1.81 -54.62
CA ARG A 182 -42.97 -1.85 -55.04
C ARG A 182 -43.27 -0.78 -56.07
N LYS A 183 -42.83 0.47 -55.84
CA LYS A 183 -43.05 1.57 -56.78
C LYS A 183 -42.41 1.31 -58.15
N VAL A 184 -41.22 0.71 -58.17
CA VAL A 184 -40.55 0.29 -59.41
C VAL A 184 -41.34 -0.80 -60.13
N GLN A 185 -41.91 -1.77 -59.39
CA GLN A 185 -42.77 -2.80 -59.98
C GLN A 185 -44.02 -2.20 -60.62
N GLU A 186 -44.73 -1.32 -59.91
CA GLU A 186 -45.91 -0.59 -60.44
C GLU A 186 -45.56 0.18 -61.71
N MET A 187 -44.50 1.00 -61.69
CA MET A 187 -44.06 1.75 -62.88
C MET A 187 -43.68 0.83 -64.05
N ASN A 188 -43.13 -0.35 -63.78
CA ASN A 188 -42.80 -1.31 -64.82
C ASN A 188 -44.05 -1.97 -65.41
N GLU A 189 -45.10 -2.18 -64.62
CA GLU A 189 -46.41 -2.62 -65.11
C GLU A 189 -47.07 -1.55 -65.98
N GLU A 190 -47.09 -0.29 -65.53
CA GLU A 190 -47.56 0.87 -66.30
C GLU A 190 -46.77 1.05 -67.60
N ARG A 191 -45.44 0.90 -67.55
CA ARG A 191 -44.63 0.93 -68.76
C ARG A 191 -45.07 -0.17 -69.74
N LYS A 192 -45.29 -1.40 -69.26
CA LYS A 192 -45.76 -2.50 -70.10
C LYS A 192 -47.15 -2.22 -70.68
N THR A 193 -48.06 -1.55 -69.96
CA THR A 193 -49.37 -1.18 -70.52
C THR A 193 -49.22 -0.11 -71.60
N LEU A 194 -48.46 0.96 -71.32
CA LEU A 194 -48.16 2.02 -72.28
C LEU A 194 -47.44 1.51 -73.54
N ASP A 195 -46.48 0.59 -73.41
CA ASP A 195 -45.79 -0.03 -74.54
C ASP A 195 -46.79 -0.77 -75.47
N ARG A 196 -47.79 -1.44 -74.89
CA ARG A 196 -48.84 -2.12 -75.66
C ARG A 196 -49.79 -1.12 -76.33
N GLU A 197 -50.17 -0.05 -75.63
CA GLU A 197 -51.01 1.01 -76.19
C GLU A 197 -50.31 1.73 -77.33
N LEU A 198 -49.03 2.07 -77.15
CA LEU A 198 -48.19 2.68 -78.18
C LEU A 198 -48.06 1.77 -79.41
N ALA A 199 -47.91 0.45 -79.22
CA ALA A 199 -47.92 -0.49 -80.33
C ALA A 199 -49.27 -0.48 -81.08
N ARG A 200 -50.41 -0.47 -80.39
CA ARG A 200 -51.75 -0.37 -81.01
C ARG A 200 -51.94 0.96 -81.75
N ALA A 201 -51.51 2.06 -81.15
CA ALA A 201 -51.56 3.39 -81.75
C ALA A 201 -50.70 3.46 -83.03
N LYS A 202 -49.48 2.90 -83.01
CA LYS A 202 -48.62 2.79 -84.20
C LYS A 202 -49.27 2.01 -85.32
N VAL A 203 -49.89 0.86 -85.05
CA VAL A 203 -50.62 0.08 -86.06
C VAL A 203 -51.77 0.89 -86.65
N THR A 204 -52.54 1.58 -85.79
CA THR A 204 -53.67 2.41 -86.22
C THR A 204 -53.20 3.59 -87.08
N ALA A 205 -52.15 4.29 -86.65
CA ALA A 205 -51.54 5.40 -87.39
C ALA A 205 -50.99 4.94 -88.75
N ASN A 206 -50.29 3.80 -88.81
CA ASN A 206 -49.83 3.22 -90.07
C ASN A 206 -50.99 2.88 -91.02
N ARG A 207 -52.11 2.37 -90.48
CA ARG A 207 -53.31 2.09 -91.27
C ARG A 207 -53.92 3.38 -91.84
N VAL A 208 -54.06 4.42 -91.02
CA VAL A 208 -54.55 5.75 -91.46
C VAL A 208 -53.61 6.34 -92.51
N ALA A 209 -52.30 6.33 -92.27
CA ALA A 209 -51.31 6.82 -93.22
C ALA A 209 -51.41 6.09 -94.58
N THR A 210 -51.65 4.77 -94.56
CA THR A 210 -51.87 3.98 -95.78
C THR A 210 -53.14 4.41 -96.51
N VAL A 211 -54.25 4.63 -95.78
CA VAL A 211 -55.51 5.13 -96.37
C VAL A 211 -55.33 6.53 -96.97
N VAL A 212 -54.74 7.46 -96.21
CA VAL A 212 -54.48 8.84 -96.68
C VAL A 212 -53.54 8.85 -97.89
N ALA A 213 -52.49 8.03 -97.90
CA ALA A 213 -51.59 7.91 -99.04
C ALA A 213 -52.30 7.36 -100.29
N ASN A 214 -53.23 6.40 -100.12
CA ASN A 214 -54.05 5.89 -101.22
C ASN A 214 -55.04 6.96 -101.73
N GLU A 215 -55.70 7.71 -100.84
CA GLU A 215 -56.58 8.83 -101.21
C GLU A 215 -55.82 9.92 -101.98
N TRP A 216 -54.56 10.19 -101.60
CA TRP A 216 -53.68 11.10 -102.33
C TRP A 216 -53.27 10.59 -103.71
N LYS A 217 -53.17 9.27 -103.88
CA LYS A 217 -52.85 8.62 -105.15
C LYS A 217 -54.03 8.64 -106.12
N ASP A 218 -55.25 8.56 -105.61
CA ASP A 218 -56.49 8.58 -106.42
C ASP A 218 -56.94 10.01 -106.78
N ALA A 219 -56.43 11.03 -106.10
CA ALA A 219 -56.60 12.44 -106.46
C ALA A 219 -55.64 12.87 -107.60
N ASN A 220 -55.68 12.15 -108.72
CA ASN A 220 -54.74 12.29 -109.85
C ASN A 220 -54.88 13.60 -110.68
N ASP A 221 -55.60 14.61 -110.19
CA ASP A 221 -55.97 15.82 -110.95
C ASP A 221 -55.78 17.14 -110.20
N LYS A 222 -54.87 17.16 -109.22
CA LYS A 222 -54.41 18.39 -108.56
C LYS A 222 -52.90 18.55 -108.66
N VAL A 223 -52.39 18.55 -109.89
CA VAL A 223 -51.02 19.00 -110.12
C VAL A 223 -51.01 20.52 -110.01
N MET A 224 -50.47 21.02 -108.90
CA MET A 224 -50.25 22.45 -108.71
C MET A 224 -49.41 22.99 -109.88
N PRO A 225 -49.88 23.99 -110.64
CA PRO A 225 -49.15 24.53 -111.78
C PRO A 225 -47.70 24.84 -111.40
N VAL A 226 -46.75 24.35 -112.18
CA VAL A 226 -45.30 24.44 -111.87
C VAL A 226 -44.85 25.86 -111.52
N LYS A 227 -45.48 26.89 -112.10
CA LYS A 227 -45.26 28.30 -111.72
C LYS A 227 -45.66 28.61 -110.27
N GLN A 228 -46.86 28.22 -109.85
CA GLN A 228 -47.33 28.41 -108.47
C GLN A 228 -46.46 27.62 -107.49
N TRP A 229 -46.06 26.40 -107.86
CA TRP A 229 -45.16 25.60 -107.03
C TRP A 229 -43.77 26.24 -106.87
N LEU A 230 -43.20 26.79 -107.95
CA LEU A 230 -41.92 27.49 -107.88
C LEU A 230 -42.02 28.80 -107.09
N GLU A 231 -43.16 29.51 -107.16
CA GLU A 231 -43.43 30.72 -106.38
C GLU A 231 -43.63 30.41 -104.89
N GLU A 232 -44.44 29.43 -104.53
CA GLU A 232 -44.60 28.97 -103.14
C GLU A 232 -43.30 28.40 -102.58
N ARG A 233 -42.53 27.65 -103.37
CA ARG A 233 -41.21 27.17 -102.96
C ARG A 233 -40.24 28.32 -102.71
N ARG A 234 -40.25 29.36 -103.56
CA ARG A 234 -39.41 30.56 -103.36
C ARG A 234 -39.85 31.36 -102.14
N PHE A 235 -41.17 31.49 -101.92
CA PHE A 235 -41.75 32.14 -100.75
C PHE A 235 -41.37 31.41 -99.46
N LEU A 236 -41.63 30.11 -99.37
CA LEU A 236 -41.28 29.27 -98.22
C LEU A 236 -39.77 29.24 -97.96
N GLN A 237 -38.94 29.24 -99.00
CA GLN A 237 -37.49 29.33 -98.85
C GLN A 237 -37.07 30.69 -98.29
N GLY A 238 -37.74 31.78 -98.69
CA GLY A 238 -37.56 33.12 -98.13
C GLY A 238 -37.98 33.20 -96.66
N GLU A 239 -39.15 32.67 -96.31
CA GLU A 239 -39.61 32.61 -94.91
C GLU A 239 -38.69 31.74 -94.04
N MET A 240 -38.23 30.61 -94.57
CA MET A 240 -37.30 29.76 -93.84
C MET A 240 -35.96 30.46 -93.60
N GLN A 241 -35.48 31.25 -94.57
CA GLN A 241 -34.30 32.07 -94.37
C GLN A 241 -34.53 33.16 -93.31
N GLN A 242 -35.68 33.84 -93.35
CA GLN A 242 -36.05 34.83 -92.35
C GLN A 242 -36.17 34.22 -90.94
N LEU A 243 -36.70 33.00 -90.82
CA LEU A 243 -36.76 32.27 -89.56
C LEU A 243 -35.38 31.86 -89.06
N ARG A 244 -34.47 31.45 -89.95
CA ARG A 244 -33.06 31.19 -89.58
C ARG A 244 -32.38 32.46 -89.07
N ASP A 245 -32.61 33.60 -89.72
CA ASP A 245 -32.03 34.88 -89.29
C ASP A 245 -32.61 35.31 -87.92
N LYS A 246 -33.92 35.14 -87.70
CA LYS A 246 -34.57 35.37 -86.40
C LYS A 246 -34.04 34.43 -85.31
N LEU A 247 -33.85 33.15 -85.62
CA LEU A 247 -33.25 32.17 -84.71
C LEU A 247 -31.83 32.60 -84.32
N ALA A 248 -31.00 32.99 -85.28
CA ALA A 248 -29.63 33.45 -85.02
C ALA A 248 -29.59 34.72 -84.13
N ILE A 249 -30.57 35.61 -84.26
CA ILE A 249 -30.74 36.77 -83.37
C ILE A 249 -31.15 36.31 -81.96
N ALA A 250 -32.14 35.42 -81.85
CA ALA A 250 -32.60 34.89 -80.57
C ALA A 250 -31.49 34.10 -79.84
N GLU A 251 -30.69 33.32 -80.56
CA GLU A 251 -29.53 32.60 -79.99
C GLU A 251 -28.45 33.57 -79.49
N ARG A 252 -28.16 34.64 -80.23
CA ARG A 252 -27.26 35.70 -79.76
C ARG A 252 -27.81 36.39 -78.50
N ALA A 253 -29.10 36.69 -78.48
CA ALA A 253 -29.76 37.28 -77.32
C ALA A 253 -29.69 36.36 -76.10
N ALA A 254 -30.04 35.07 -76.25
CA ALA A 254 -29.97 34.07 -75.19
C ALA A 254 -28.54 33.89 -74.66
N LYS A 255 -27.53 33.88 -75.54
CA LYS A 255 -26.11 33.84 -75.11
C LYS A 255 -25.71 35.07 -74.31
N SER A 256 -26.14 36.27 -74.73
CA SER A 256 -25.87 37.50 -73.97
C SER A 256 -26.59 37.54 -72.62
N GLU A 257 -27.82 37.01 -72.55
CA GLU A 257 -28.58 36.89 -71.30
C GLU A 257 -27.93 35.88 -70.34
N ALA A 258 -27.46 34.73 -70.85
CA ALA A 258 -26.74 33.74 -70.06
C ALA A 258 -25.44 34.33 -69.47
N GLN A 259 -24.64 35.03 -70.28
CA GLN A 259 -23.43 35.72 -69.79
C GLN A 259 -23.74 36.77 -68.71
N LEU A 260 -24.87 37.47 -68.84
CA LEU A 260 -25.29 38.43 -67.83
C LEU A 260 -25.76 37.75 -66.53
N LYS A 261 -26.47 36.60 -66.63
CA LYS A 261 -26.82 35.76 -65.48
C LYS A 261 -25.58 35.25 -64.76
N ASP A 262 -24.56 34.77 -65.48
CA ASP A 262 -23.30 34.32 -64.88
C ASP A 262 -22.59 35.47 -64.14
N LYS A 263 -22.57 36.68 -64.73
CA LYS A 263 -22.00 37.87 -64.08
C LYS A 263 -22.75 38.25 -62.80
N TYR A 264 -24.08 38.18 -62.80
CA TYR A 264 -24.87 38.44 -61.60
C TYR A 264 -24.73 37.34 -60.55
N GLN A 265 -24.70 36.07 -60.95
CA GLN A 265 -24.44 34.95 -60.05
C GLN A 265 -23.06 35.09 -59.38
N LEU A 266 -22.01 35.45 -60.12
CA LEU A 266 -20.69 35.68 -59.53
C LEU A 266 -20.72 36.86 -58.54
N ARG A 267 -21.41 37.95 -58.87
CA ARG A 267 -21.57 39.09 -57.95
C ARG A 267 -22.33 38.72 -56.68
N MET A 268 -23.38 37.91 -56.79
CA MET A 268 -24.12 37.39 -55.64
C MET A 268 -23.26 36.45 -54.80
N LYS A 269 -22.49 35.56 -55.43
CA LYS A 269 -21.55 34.66 -54.74
C LYS A 269 -20.49 35.44 -53.95
N VAL A 270 -19.91 36.50 -54.54
CA VAL A 270 -18.98 37.40 -53.82
C VAL A 270 -19.66 38.09 -52.64
N LEU A 271 -20.91 38.54 -52.78
CA LEU A 271 -21.68 39.14 -51.68
C LEU A 271 -21.99 38.12 -50.57
N GLU A 272 -22.39 36.90 -50.94
CA GLU A 272 -22.62 35.78 -50.01
C GLU A 272 -21.34 35.42 -49.26
N GLU A 273 -20.19 35.35 -49.94
CA GLU A 273 -18.89 35.10 -49.34
C GLU A 273 -18.44 36.26 -48.44
N THR A 274 -18.75 37.52 -48.78
CA THR A 274 -18.52 38.70 -47.92
C THR A 274 -19.37 38.66 -46.65
N LEU A 275 -20.60 38.13 -46.75
CA LEU A 275 -21.48 37.88 -45.61
C LEU A 275 -21.14 36.57 -44.87
N ARG A 276 -20.24 35.74 -45.42
CA ARG A 276 -19.92 34.40 -44.92
C ARG A 276 -18.42 34.22 -44.71
N SER A 277 -17.87 34.91 -43.71
CA SER A 277 -16.61 34.52 -43.04
C SER A 277 -16.54 35.05 -41.60
N PRO A 278 -15.74 34.47 -40.69
CA PRO A 278 -16.25 33.55 -39.68
C PRO A 278 -16.11 34.10 -38.26
N ASN A 279 -17.15 33.94 -37.44
CA ASN A 279 -17.00 33.55 -36.04
C ASN A 279 -18.15 32.64 -35.60
N THR A 280 -17.69 31.52 -35.04
CA THR A 280 -18.34 30.43 -34.31
C THR A 280 -19.18 30.95 -33.12
N ALA A 281 -20.09 30.25 -32.45
CA ALA A 281 -20.60 28.88 -32.40
C ALA A 281 -21.85 28.91 -31.47
N ILE A 282 -22.78 27.99 -31.71
CA ILE A 282 -23.55 27.17 -30.74
C ILE A 282 -23.95 27.82 -29.37
N ARG A 283 -25.26 27.84 -29.08
CA ARG A 283 -25.92 27.10 -27.97
C ARG A 283 -26.96 27.92 -27.17
N ASN A 284 -28.20 27.41 -27.20
CA ASN A 284 -29.27 27.42 -26.19
C ASN A 284 -30.04 28.71 -25.81
N THR A 285 -31.36 28.56 -25.94
CA THR A 285 -32.49 29.12 -25.16
C THR A 285 -32.18 29.37 -23.67
N PRO A 286 -32.78 30.37 -22.97
CA PRO A 286 -34.23 30.41 -22.73
C PRO A 286 -34.92 31.79 -22.68
N ASP A 287 -36.24 31.70 -22.78
CA ASP A 287 -37.31 32.54 -22.22
C ASP A 287 -37.43 34.04 -22.55
N GLY A 288 -38.66 34.39 -22.96
CA GLY A 288 -39.34 35.52 -22.33
C GLY A 288 -39.84 36.65 -23.22
N ARG A 289 -40.99 36.41 -23.87
CA ARG A 289 -42.15 37.33 -23.91
C ARG A 289 -41.98 38.71 -24.57
N ASN A 290 -42.63 38.91 -25.73
CA ASN A 290 -43.88 39.70 -25.85
C ASN A 290 -44.34 39.94 -27.31
N SER A 291 -45.62 39.61 -27.55
CA SER A 291 -46.60 40.28 -28.45
C SER A 291 -46.36 40.30 -29.96
N SER A 292 -47.31 40.01 -30.87
CA SER A 292 -48.77 39.87 -30.76
C SER A 292 -49.36 39.32 -32.07
N ASN A 293 -50.54 38.69 -31.92
CA ASN A 293 -51.46 38.10 -32.90
C ASN A 293 -51.94 38.98 -34.09
N GLY A 294 -52.41 38.27 -35.14
CA GLY A 294 -53.59 38.63 -35.95
C GLY A 294 -53.25 39.05 -37.38
N SER A 295 -53.45 38.25 -38.44
CA SER A 295 -54.71 37.77 -39.03
C SER A 295 -55.75 38.86 -39.35
N SER A 296 -55.97 39.04 -40.66
CA SER A 296 -57.23 39.35 -41.35
C SER A 296 -58.11 40.47 -40.80
N ARG A 297 -58.28 41.54 -41.60
CA ARG A 297 -59.58 42.04 -42.09
C ARG A 297 -59.44 43.41 -42.80
N ARG A 298 -60.01 43.47 -44.01
CA ARG A 298 -60.54 44.64 -44.76
C ARG A 298 -59.69 45.91 -44.84
N GLN A 299 -59.35 46.29 -46.06
CA GLN A 299 -59.68 47.64 -46.53
C GLN A 299 -60.36 47.56 -47.91
N SER A 300 -61.44 48.32 -48.04
CA SER A 300 -62.26 48.54 -49.22
C SER A 300 -62.45 50.05 -49.35
N LEU A 301 -62.77 50.49 -50.58
CA LEU A 301 -62.98 51.85 -51.09
C LEU A 301 -61.70 52.66 -51.36
N GLY A 302 -61.46 53.24 -52.53
CA GLY A 302 -62.26 53.37 -53.75
C GLY A 302 -61.66 54.42 -54.70
N GLY A 303 -61.95 54.30 -56.01
CA GLY A 303 -61.78 55.33 -57.06
C GLY A 303 -60.34 55.57 -57.53
N ALA A 304 -60.03 55.88 -58.79
CA ALA A 304 -60.80 56.00 -60.03
C ALA A 304 -59.80 55.94 -61.20
N GLU A 305 -60.33 55.62 -62.37
CA GLU A 305 -59.79 55.63 -63.73
C GLU A 305 -58.77 56.74 -64.06
N HIS A 306 -57.80 56.45 -64.95
CA HIS A 306 -57.56 57.16 -66.24
C HIS A 306 -56.08 57.22 -66.74
N ILE A 307 -55.94 56.93 -68.05
CA ILE A 307 -54.96 57.37 -69.09
C ILE A 307 -53.49 56.88 -69.09
N SER A 308 -53.24 55.92 -69.99
CA SER A 308 -52.25 55.91 -71.09
C SER A 308 -51.19 57.03 -71.25
N LYS A 309 -50.02 56.55 -71.70
CA LYS A 309 -49.15 57.07 -72.80
C LYS A 309 -48.00 58.07 -72.49
N LEU A 310 -46.81 57.64 -72.94
CA LEU A 310 -45.81 58.32 -73.79
C LEU A 310 -44.57 59.04 -73.19
N THR A 311 -43.39 58.53 -73.60
CA THR A 311 -42.12 59.22 -73.99
C THR A 311 -41.33 59.92 -72.87
N SER A 312 -40.04 60.26 -72.94
CA SER A 312 -38.91 60.09 -73.88
C SER A 312 -37.62 60.46 -73.12
N ASN A 313 -36.48 59.94 -73.61
CA ASN A 313 -35.13 60.51 -73.68
C ASN A 313 -34.57 61.41 -72.56
N GLY A 314 -33.29 61.17 -72.25
CA GLY A 314 -32.35 62.29 -72.10
C GLY A 314 -31.12 62.09 -71.23
N PHE A 315 -30.06 61.55 -71.83
CA PHE A 315 -28.66 61.97 -71.71
C PHE A 315 -27.95 62.25 -70.35
N LEU A 316 -26.78 61.61 -70.24
CA LEU A 316 -25.64 61.84 -69.35
C LEU A 316 -25.10 63.29 -69.44
N PRO A 317 -24.24 63.73 -68.49
CA PRO A 317 -22.80 63.56 -68.76
C PRO A 317 -21.89 63.30 -67.54
N LYS A 318 -20.82 62.52 -67.81
CA LYS A 318 -19.37 62.68 -67.43
C LYS A 318 -19.05 63.56 -66.20
N ARG A 319 -18.10 63.21 -65.32
CA ARG A 319 -16.65 63.12 -65.60
C ARG A 319 -15.87 62.67 -64.33
N SER A 320 -14.63 62.26 -64.58
CA SER A 320 -13.65 61.45 -63.87
C SER A 320 -12.94 62.09 -62.61
N PRO A 321 -11.77 61.59 -62.11
CA PRO A 321 -11.56 61.22 -60.71
C PRO A 321 -10.45 62.05 -60.01
N SER A 322 -10.19 61.86 -58.71
CA SER A 322 -8.85 62.13 -58.14
C SER A 322 -8.64 61.48 -56.77
N PHE A 323 -7.44 60.95 -56.58
CA PHE A 323 -6.85 60.46 -55.34
C PHE A 323 -6.47 61.61 -54.39
N GLN A 324 -6.42 61.36 -53.07
CA GLN A 324 -5.26 61.66 -52.20
C GLN A 324 -5.45 61.23 -50.72
N LEU A 325 -4.35 60.76 -50.13
CA LEU A 325 -4.13 60.38 -48.73
C LEU A 325 -4.27 61.56 -47.73
N ARG A 326 -4.62 61.26 -46.46
CA ARG A 326 -3.81 61.58 -45.24
C ARG A 326 -4.53 61.29 -43.89
N SER A 327 -3.85 60.50 -43.05
CA SER A 327 -3.46 60.75 -41.64
C SER A 327 -4.49 60.98 -40.48
N SER A 328 -4.38 60.07 -39.49
CA SER A 328 -4.05 60.28 -38.05
C SER A 328 -5.09 60.69 -36.98
N GLY A 329 -5.05 59.90 -35.89
CA GLY A 329 -5.14 60.32 -34.47
C GLY A 329 -6.51 60.09 -33.79
N SER A 330 -6.65 59.83 -32.49
CA SER A 330 -5.78 59.40 -31.37
C SER A 330 -6.70 59.27 -30.13
N ASN A 331 -6.24 58.58 -29.08
CA ASN A 331 -6.62 58.75 -27.66
C ASN A 331 -8.00 58.20 -27.17
N THR A 332 -8.04 57.18 -26.32
CA THR A 332 -7.74 57.07 -24.86
C THR A 332 -8.95 57.35 -23.94
N VAL A 333 -9.01 56.55 -22.87
CA VAL A 333 -9.24 57.01 -21.48
C VAL A 333 -10.68 56.96 -20.87
N LEU A 334 -10.79 56.03 -19.90
CA LEU A 334 -11.28 56.16 -18.50
C LEU A 334 -12.76 56.02 -18.09
N LYS A 335 -12.84 55.44 -16.87
CA LYS A 335 -13.86 55.52 -15.78
C LYS A 335 -14.99 54.49 -15.95
N HIS A 336 -15.33 53.67 -14.96
CA HIS A 336 -15.55 53.89 -13.52
C HIS A 336 -15.30 52.57 -12.75
N ALA A 337 -15.30 52.44 -11.42
CA ALA A 337 -14.90 53.21 -10.24
C ALA A 337 -15.39 52.37 -9.04
N LYS A 338 -14.50 52.12 -8.05
CA LYS A 338 -14.80 51.87 -6.61
C LYS A 338 -15.54 50.55 -6.26
N SER A 339 -15.28 49.86 -5.16
CA SER A 339 -14.30 49.92 -4.07
C SER A 339 -14.59 48.74 -3.13
N THR A 340 -13.57 48.34 -2.35
CA THR A 340 -13.67 47.58 -1.08
C THR A 340 -13.84 46.06 -1.21
N SER A 341 -13.07 45.19 -0.56
CA SER A 341 -12.08 45.36 0.52
C SER A 341 -11.08 44.18 0.53
N LYS A 342 -9.86 44.47 0.99
CA LYS A 342 -8.73 43.56 1.17
C LYS A 342 -8.46 43.34 2.67
N SER A 343 -7.95 42.17 3.03
CA SER A 343 -6.92 41.98 4.09
C SER A 343 -6.29 40.58 3.87
N PHE A 344 -5.08 40.49 3.30
CA PHE A 344 -3.73 40.45 3.93
C PHE A 344 -3.27 38.98 4.00
N ASP A 345 -2.09 38.50 3.60
CA ASP A 345 -0.86 38.99 2.95
C ASP A 345 -0.02 37.72 2.61
N GLY A 346 0.96 37.82 1.71
CA GLY A 346 2.02 36.81 1.54
C GLY A 346 1.94 36.06 0.22
N GLY A 347 2.51 36.64 -0.83
CA GLY A 347 2.48 36.13 -2.19
C GLY A 347 3.22 34.82 -2.43
N SER A 348 2.78 34.07 -3.43
CA SER A 348 3.48 33.93 -4.73
C SER A 348 2.73 32.95 -5.63
N ARG A 349 2.18 33.51 -6.73
CA ARG A 349 1.94 32.94 -8.07
C ARG A 349 2.45 31.49 -8.23
N SER A 350 1.59 30.49 -8.42
CA SER A 350 0.88 30.18 -9.68
C SER A 350 1.79 30.27 -10.91
N LEU A 351 2.28 29.13 -11.41
CA LEU A 351 1.66 28.46 -12.55
C LEU A 351 2.28 27.09 -12.81
N ASP A 352 1.36 26.15 -12.97
CA ASP A 352 1.52 24.74 -13.27
C ASP A 352 1.97 24.52 -14.73
N ARG A 353 2.64 23.38 -14.92
CA ARG A 353 3.01 22.70 -16.17
C ARG A 353 4.26 23.19 -16.91
N GLY A 354 5.41 22.62 -16.52
CA GLY A 354 6.65 22.69 -17.28
C GLY A 354 7.68 21.65 -16.84
N LYS A 355 7.78 20.56 -17.61
CA LYS A 355 8.76 19.47 -17.65
C LYS A 355 10.04 19.63 -16.78
N VAL A 356 10.23 18.62 -15.92
CA VAL A 356 11.30 18.41 -14.95
C VAL A 356 12.68 18.35 -15.63
N LEU A 357 13.54 19.31 -15.30
CA LEU A 357 14.99 19.25 -15.44
C LEU A 357 15.62 19.13 -14.04
N LEU A 358 16.60 18.23 -13.96
CA LEU A 358 17.72 18.12 -13.03
C LEU A 358 17.54 18.65 -11.59
N ASN A 359 17.42 17.72 -10.65
CA ASN A 359 17.82 17.92 -9.27
C ASN A 359 19.34 17.74 -9.16
N ALA A 360 20.04 18.82 -8.86
CA ALA A 360 21.38 18.81 -8.32
C ALA A 360 21.30 19.32 -6.88
N ILE A 361 21.51 18.44 -5.89
CA ILE A 361 22.06 18.75 -4.56
C ILE A 361 22.82 17.49 -4.14
N GLY A 362 24.10 17.69 -3.81
CA GLY A 362 25.06 16.65 -3.49
C GLY A 362 24.96 16.06 -2.08
N PRO A 363 25.83 15.08 -1.79
CA PRO A 363 25.79 14.25 -0.58
C PRO A 363 26.67 14.82 0.54
N ASN A 364 26.25 14.62 1.79
CA ASN A 364 27.11 14.76 2.96
C ASN A 364 27.46 13.35 3.48
N PHE A 365 28.70 12.92 3.33
CA PHE A 365 29.29 11.87 4.16
C PHE A 365 30.71 12.27 4.57
N LYS A 366 30.97 12.28 5.87
CA LYS A 366 32.32 12.35 6.44
C LYS A 366 32.77 10.94 6.84
N GLN A 367 34.03 10.68 6.54
CA GLN A 367 35.03 9.98 7.38
C GLN A 367 35.63 8.66 6.85
N SER A 368 36.89 8.80 6.40
CA SER A 368 38.07 7.95 6.66
C SER A 368 38.49 6.84 5.68
N GLN A 369 39.57 7.15 4.94
CA GLN A 369 40.86 6.44 4.92
C GLN A 369 41.01 5.14 4.10
N SER A 370 41.72 5.22 2.96
CA SER A 370 43.03 4.57 2.69
C SER A 370 43.33 4.46 1.17
N CYS A 371 44.60 4.74 0.80
CA CYS A 371 45.29 4.49 -0.48
C CYS A 371 45.24 3.01 -0.91
N ASP A 372 45.45 2.58 -2.17
CA ASP A 372 46.56 2.84 -3.11
C ASP A 372 46.26 2.16 -4.48
N GLY A 373 46.95 2.55 -5.58
CA GLY A 373 47.20 1.65 -6.73
C GLY A 373 46.58 1.90 -8.13
N ALA A 374 47.35 2.59 -8.97
CA ALA A 374 47.81 2.17 -10.32
C ALA A 374 46.91 2.14 -11.60
N LYS A 375 47.39 2.93 -12.58
CA LYS A 375 47.63 2.69 -14.02
C LYS A 375 46.56 2.95 -15.10
N ASP A 376 46.89 3.96 -15.92
CA ASP A 376 47.13 3.97 -17.38
C ASP A 376 46.16 3.25 -18.32
N THR A 377 45.61 4.00 -19.29
CA THR A 377 45.88 3.75 -20.72
C THR A 377 45.46 4.92 -21.62
N GLU A 378 46.43 5.38 -22.42
CA GLU A 378 46.39 6.40 -23.45
C GLU A 378 45.87 5.86 -24.79
N THR A 379 45.32 6.72 -25.66
CA THR A 379 45.60 6.80 -27.13
C THR A 379 44.85 8.04 -27.69
N HIS A 380 45.52 9.16 -28.02
CA HIS A 380 46.13 9.52 -29.32
C HIS A 380 45.09 9.69 -30.46
N THR A 381 45.11 10.67 -31.37
CA THR A 381 45.96 11.84 -31.67
C THR A 381 45.24 12.63 -32.78
N ASN A 382 45.51 13.94 -32.84
CA ASN A 382 45.06 14.87 -33.88
C ASN A 382 45.85 14.76 -35.21
N THR A 383 45.33 15.42 -36.27
CA THR A 383 46.00 16.45 -37.14
C THR A 383 46.08 16.18 -38.67
N TRP A 384 45.91 17.30 -39.43
CA TRP A 384 46.27 17.66 -40.84
C TRP A 384 45.06 17.73 -41.80
N LYS A 385 44.62 18.86 -42.38
CA LYS A 385 45.16 20.12 -42.98
C LYS A 385 45.80 19.94 -44.37
N GLY A 386 45.19 20.55 -45.40
CA GLY A 386 45.86 20.90 -46.67
C GLY A 386 44.96 20.93 -47.91
N ASN A 387 44.72 22.12 -48.46
CA ASN A 387 44.04 22.39 -49.75
C ASN A 387 44.92 22.02 -50.96
N GLN A 388 44.31 21.64 -52.09
CA GLN A 388 44.60 22.26 -53.41
C GLN A 388 43.52 21.98 -54.46
N ASP A 389 43.28 22.99 -55.29
CA ASP A 389 42.40 23.10 -56.47
C ASP A 389 42.59 21.99 -57.51
N GLU A 390 41.50 21.58 -58.19
CA GLU A 390 41.33 21.60 -59.66
C GLU A 390 39.84 21.40 -60.03
N LYS A 391 39.32 22.25 -60.94
CA LYS A 391 38.10 22.04 -61.76
C LYS A 391 38.60 22.06 -63.22
N PRO A 392 37.95 21.41 -64.22
CA PRO A 392 36.51 21.55 -64.47
C PRO A 392 35.79 20.34 -65.12
N ASN A 393 34.47 20.55 -65.29
CA ASN A 393 33.54 19.91 -66.22
C ASN A 393 32.80 18.62 -65.84
N ASP A 394 31.57 18.87 -65.40
CA ASP A 394 30.31 18.55 -66.08
C ASP A 394 29.71 17.14 -65.93
N LEU A 395 28.44 17.17 -65.53
CA LEU A 395 27.40 16.15 -65.55
C LEU A 395 27.37 15.07 -64.44
N GLN A 396 26.29 15.23 -63.65
CA GLN A 396 25.38 14.22 -63.08
C GLN A 396 25.62 13.67 -61.67
N VAL A 397 24.49 13.63 -60.97
CA VAL A 397 24.18 13.03 -59.67
C VAL A 397 24.80 13.75 -58.48
N THR A 398 24.05 14.74 -57.97
CA THR A 398 24.11 15.05 -56.55
C THR A 398 23.63 13.82 -55.78
N ASP A 399 24.55 12.92 -55.44
CA ASP A 399 24.41 12.15 -54.22
C ASP A 399 24.36 13.20 -53.10
N THR A 400 23.14 13.57 -52.70
CA THR A 400 22.95 14.28 -51.45
C THR A 400 23.41 13.29 -50.39
N GLU A 401 24.68 13.40 -50.00
CA GLU A 401 25.19 12.84 -48.76
C GLU A 401 24.10 13.00 -47.71
N ASP A 402 23.67 11.87 -47.16
CA ASP A 402 22.59 11.72 -46.19
C ASP A 402 22.99 12.48 -44.91
N THR A 403 22.97 13.80 -44.99
CA THR A 403 23.52 14.71 -43.99
C THR A 403 22.44 14.90 -42.96
N VAL A 404 22.39 13.94 -42.05
CA VAL A 404 21.53 13.99 -40.87
C VAL A 404 21.91 15.25 -40.09
N PRO A 405 20.97 16.18 -39.84
CA PRO A 405 21.26 17.40 -39.10
C PRO A 405 21.92 17.08 -37.75
N GLY A 406 23.07 17.70 -37.43
CA GLY A 406 23.85 17.38 -36.22
C GLY A 406 23.04 17.46 -34.92
N LEU A 407 22.03 18.33 -34.87
CA LEU A 407 21.09 18.43 -33.76
C LEU A 407 20.28 17.13 -33.53
N LEU A 408 19.95 16.41 -34.59
CA LEU A 408 19.27 15.12 -34.50
C LEU A 408 20.21 14.05 -33.95
N TYR A 409 21.50 14.10 -34.34
CA TYR A 409 22.52 13.20 -33.80
C TYR A 409 22.74 13.46 -32.30
N ASP A 410 22.84 14.73 -31.89
CA ASP A 410 22.99 15.12 -30.48
C ASP A 410 21.78 14.70 -29.63
N LEU A 411 20.55 14.89 -30.15
CA LEU A 411 19.33 14.48 -29.48
C LEU A 411 19.26 12.95 -29.33
N LEU A 412 19.57 12.22 -30.41
CA LEU A 412 19.56 10.76 -30.43
C LEU A 412 20.67 10.20 -29.51
N GLN A 413 21.86 10.80 -29.52
CA GLN A 413 22.95 10.42 -28.63
C GLN A 413 22.58 10.63 -27.16
N LYS A 414 21.91 11.74 -26.83
CA LYS A 414 21.41 12.00 -25.48
C LYS A 414 20.34 10.98 -25.05
N GLU A 415 19.41 10.64 -25.93
CA GLU A 415 18.40 9.60 -25.65
C GLU A 415 19.02 8.22 -25.50
N VAL A 416 19.99 7.86 -26.32
CA VAL A 416 20.72 6.58 -26.21
C VAL A 416 21.48 6.48 -24.89
N ILE A 417 22.15 7.55 -24.46
CA ILE A 417 22.84 7.59 -23.15
C ILE A 417 21.82 7.48 -22.01
N ALA A 418 20.71 8.21 -22.08
CA ALA A 418 19.65 8.14 -21.08
C ALA A 418 19.03 6.73 -21.00
N LEU A 419 18.79 6.09 -22.15
CA LEU A 419 18.27 4.73 -22.23
C LEU A 419 19.26 3.70 -21.68
N ARG A 420 20.56 3.82 -21.99
CA ARG A 420 21.60 2.95 -21.41
C ARG A 420 21.65 3.09 -19.89
N LYS A 421 21.58 4.31 -19.37
CA LYS A 421 21.57 4.57 -17.93
C LYS A 421 20.32 3.98 -17.26
N ALA A 422 19.14 4.21 -17.84
CA ALA A 422 17.89 3.63 -17.34
C ALA A 422 17.88 2.09 -17.43
N GLY A 423 18.54 1.52 -18.44
CA GLY A 423 18.77 0.08 -18.57
C GLY A 423 19.61 -0.45 -17.42
N HIS A 424 20.78 0.14 -17.17
CA HIS A 424 21.64 -0.27 -16.06
C HIS A 424 20.95 -0.14 -14.69
N GLU A 425 20.19 0.94 -14.46
CA GLU A 425 19.42 1.09 -13.22
C GLU A 425 18.37 -0.02 -13.05
N LYS A 426 17.70 -0.43 -14.14
CA LYS A 426 16.76 -1.56 -14.12
C LYS A 426 17.46 -2.90 -13.89
N ASP A 427 18.61 -3.12 -14.52
CA ASP A 427 19.38 -4.35 -14.35
C ASP A 427 19.90 -4.48 -12.92
N GLN A 428 20.36 -3.37 -12.32
CA GLN A 428 20.74 -3.34 -10.91
C GLN A 428 19.53 -3.60 -10.00
N SER A 429 18.38 -2.97 -10.27
CA SER A 429 17.16 -3.21 -9.48
C SER A 429 16.64 -4.65 -9.61
N LEU A 430 16.79 -5.29 -10.76
CA LEU A 430 16.47 -6.70 -10.95
C LEU A 430 17.41 -7.57 -10.12
N LYS A 431 18.71 -7.28 -10.14
CA LYS A 431 19.70 -8.01 -9.35
C LYS A 431 19.39 -7.93 -7.84
N ASP A 432 19.06 -6.75 -7.34
CA ASP A 432 18.68 -6.57 -5.93
C ASP A 432 17.41 -7.36 -5.56
N LYS A 433 16.45 -7.48 -6.49
CA LYS A 433 15.23 -8.30 -6.30
C LYS A 433 15.55 -9.79 -6.32
N ASP A 434 16.44 -10.24 -7.20
CA ASP A 434 16.87 -11.65 -7.23
C ASP A 434 17.59 -12.04 -5.94
N ASP A 435 18.44 -11.17 -5.40
CA ASP A 435 19.10 -11.39 -4.12
C ASP A 435 18.09 -11.44 -2.95
N ALA A 436 17.04 -10.61 -3.00
CA ALA A 436 15.94 -10.66 -2.03
C ALA A 436 15.12 -11.96 -2.14
N ILE A 437 14.87 -12.44 -3.35
CA ILE A 437 14.20 -13.73 -3.61
C ILE A 437 15.05 -14.88 -3.04
N GLU A 438 16.36 -14.88 -3.27
CA GLU A 438 17.27 -15.90 -2.73
C GLU A 438 17.24 -15.91 -1.19
N MET A 439 17.26 -14.74 -0.56
CA MET A 439 17.17 -14.61 0.90
C MET A 439 15.82 -15.11 1.45
N LEU A 440 14.72 -14.82 0.76
CA LEU A 440 13.40 -15.33 1.12
C LEU A 440 13.33 -16.84 0.95
N ALA A 441 13.88 -17.40 -0.13
CA ALA A 441 13.94 -18.84 -0.34
C ALA A 441 14.70 -19.54 0.80
N LYS A 442 15.85 -19.00 1.22
CA LYS A 442 16.60 -19.51 2.40
C LYS A 442 15.80 -19.45 3.70
N LYS A 443 15.04 -18.37 3.92
CA LYS A 443 14.15 -18.23 5.09
C LYS A 443 13.01 -19.26 5.06
N VAL A 444 12.40 -19.47 3.90
CA VAL A 444 11.36 -20.49 3.70
C VAL A 444 11.92 -21.89 3.96
N GLU A 445 13.11 -22.20 3.46
CA GLU A 445 13.75 -23.50 3.71
C GLU A 445 14.03 -23.70 5.21
N THR A 446 14.50 -22.66 5.89
CA THR A 446 14.76 -22.70 7.34
C THR A 446 13.47 -22.90 8.14
N LEU A 447 12.40 -22.17 7.81
CA LEU A 447 11.08 -22.34 8.43
C LEU A 447 10.51 -23.73 8.15
N THR A 448 10.65 -24.24 6.94
CA THR A 448 10.19 -25.59 6.56
C THR A 448 10.90 -26.65 7.40
N LYS A 449 12.22 -26.53 7.59
CA LYS A 449 12.99 -27.42 8.48
C LYS A 449 12.53 -27.32 9.93
N ALA A 450 12.29 -26.11 10.45
CA ALA A 450 11.78 -25.90 11.80
C ALA A 450 10.39 -26.54 12.00
N MET A 451 9.48 -26.31 11.06
CA MET A 451 8.15 -26.93 11.04
C MET A 451 8.24 -28.47 11.00
N GLU A 452 9.15 -29.05 10.22
CA GLU A 452 9.31 -30.50 10.16
C GLU A 452 9.83 -31.06 11.49
N ILE A 453 10.75 -30.37 12.16
CA ILE A 453 11.25 -30.73 13.49
C ILE A 453 10.14 -30.65 14.54
N GLU A 454 9.35 -29.57 14.52
CA GLU A 454 8.20 -29.39 15.42
C GLU A 454 7.13 -30.46 15.19
N ALA A 455 6.78 -30.76 13.94
CA ALA A 455 5.85 -31.84 13.62
C ALA A 455 6.37 -33.20 14.09
N LYS A 456 7.68 -33.48 13.96
CA LYS A 456 8.31 -34.69 14.51
C LYS A 456 8.27 -34.71 16.03
N LYS A 457 8.48 -33.56 16.69
CA LYS A 457 8.39 -33.43 18.15
C LYS A 457 6.97 -33.70 18.63
N MET A 458 5.96 -33.05 18.04
CA MET A 458 4.55 -33.27 18.35
C MET A 458 4.15 -34.74 18.19
N ARG A 459 4.58 -35.41 17.11
CA ARG A 459 4.31 -36.84 16.92
C ARG A 459 4.90 -37.70 18.04
N ARG A 460 6.09 -37.36 18.55
CA ARG A 460 6.72 -38.07 19.68
C ARG A 460 6.01 -37.79 21.00
N GLU A 461 5.59 -36.56 21.26
CA GLU A 461 4.81 -36.20 22.45
C GLU A 461 3.45 -36.92 22.46
N VAL A 462 2.75 -36.98 21.33
CA VAL A 462 1.50 -37.75 21.20
C VAL A 462 1.74 -39.23 21.47
N ALA A 463 2.77 -39.84 20.87
CA ALA A 463 3.08 -41.25 21.11
C ALA A 463 3.49 -41.53 22.57
N ALA A 464 4.19 -40.60 23.22
CA ALA A 464 4.53 -40.70 24.64
C ALA A 464 3.29 -40.62 25.52
N MET A 465 2.39 -39.67 25.25
CA MET A 465 1.13 -39.52 25.96
C MET A 465 0.21 -40.72 25.75
N GLU A 466 0.14 -41.28 24.54
CA GLU A 466 -0.58 -42.53 24.26
C GLU A 466 -0.02 -43.72 25.06
N LYS A 467 1.30 -43.80 25.21
CA LYS A 467 1.97 -44.83 26.03
C LYS A 467 1.65 -44.66 27.51
N GLU A 468 1.64 -43.43 28.04
CA GLU A 468 1.22 -43.16 29.43
C GLU A 468 -0.25 -43.49 29.65
N VAL A 469 -1.14 -43.10 28.73
CA VAL A 469 -2.56 -43.44 28.80
C VAL A 469 -2.78 -44.95 28.76
N ALA A 470 -2.02 -45.68 27.93
CA ALA A 470 -2.06 -47.14 27.89
C ALA A 470 -1.55 -47.76 29.21
N ALA A 471 -0.46 -47.23 29.78
CA ALA A 471 0.07 -47.68 31.06
C ALA A 471 -0.93 -47.46 32.21
N MET A 472 -1.58 -46.28 32.27
CA MET A 472 -2.63 -45.99 33.25
C MET A 472 -3.83 -46.92 33.11
N ARG A 473 -4.20 -47.32 31.88
CA ARG A 473 -5.28 -48.29 31.65
C ARG A 473 -4.92 -49.67 32.21
N VAL A 474 -3.68 -50.12 31.98
CA VAL A 474 -3.18 -51.41 32.51
C VAL A 474 -3.06 -51.37 34.03
N GLU A 475 -2.57 -50.28 34.60
CA GLU A 475 -2.50 -50.06 36.05
C GLU A 475 -3.90 -50.10 36.70
N LYS A 476 -4.87 -49.40 36.10
CA LYS A 476 -6.29 -49.44 36.53
C LYS A 476 -6.90 -50.84 36.41
N GLU A 477 -6.51 -51.62 35.42
CA GLU A 477 -6.94 -53.01 35.25
C GLU A 477 -6.32 -53.95 36.30
N HIS A 478 -5.06 -53.72 36.67
CA HIS A 478 -4.39 -54.42 37.77
C HIS A 478 -4.98 -54.04 39.14
N GLU A 479 -5.27 -52.77 39.38
CA GLU A 479 -5.91 -52.30 40.63
C GLU A 479 -7.34 -52.86 40.78
N SER A 480 -8.08 -52.96 39.67
CA SER A 480 -9.43 -53.55 39.67
C SER A 480 -9.41 -55.09 39.81
N LYS A 481 -8.39 -55.79 39.30
CA LYS A 481 -8.15 -57.21 39.62
C LYS A 481 -7.72 -57.42 41.07
N ALA A 482 -6.89 -56.55 41.63
CA ALA A 482 -6.50 -56.60 43.04
C ALA A 482 -7.70 -56.38 43.98
N LYS A 483 -8.61 -55.47 43.63
CA LYS A 483 -9.87 -55.25 44.38
C LYS A 483 -10.87 -56.43 44.27
N ARG A 484 -10.82 -57.24 43.20
CA ARG A 484 -11.65 -58.47 43.08
C ARG A 484 -11.19 -59.63 43.96
N LEU A 485 -9.92 -59.66 44.37
CA LEU A 485 -9.40 -60.67 45.30
C LEU A 485 -9.57 -60.29 46.78
N GLY A 486 -9.91 -59.03 47.09
CA GLY A 486 -10.02 -58.52 48.46
C GLY A 486 -11.41 -58.54 49.10
N ASN A 487 -12.50 -58.77 48.35
CA ASN A 487 -13.86 -58.64 48.90
C ASN A 487 -14.72 -59.87 48.60
N SER A 488 -14.65 -60.87 49.48
CA SER A 488 -15.66 -61.92 49.63
C SER A 488 -16.22 -61.92 51.05
N LYS A 489 -17.06 -60.94 51.38
CA LYS A 489 -18.12 -61.09 52.38
C LYS A 489 -19.22 -60.03 52.21
N SER A 490 -20.38 -60.54 51.78
CA SER A 490 -21.75 -60.14 52.14
C SER A 490 -22.25 -58.70 51.92
N SER A 491 -23.30 -58.63 51.08
CA SER A 491 -24.67 -58.19 51.44
C SER A 491 -25.21 -56.84 50.91
N VAL A 492 -26.37 -57.00 50.24
CA VAL A 492 -27.59 -56.16 50.25
C VAL A 492 -27.77 -55.00 49.24
N ASN A 493 -28.74 -55.25 48.34
CA ASN A 493 -29.81 -54.40 47.73
C ASN A 493 -29.48 -53.05 47.07
N SER A 494 -29.81 -52.90 45.78
CA SER A 494 -31.00 -52.19 45.22
C SER A 494 -30.71 -50.68 45.01
N SER A 495 -31.06 -49.95 43.95
CA SER A 495 -32.07 -50.07 42.87
C SER A 495 -31.80 -48.97 41.81
N GLN A 496 -32.23 -49.23 40.57
CA GLN A 496 -32.78 -48.31 39.54
C GLN A 496 -31.98 -47.10 38.99
N GLY A 497 -31.88 -47.04 37.65
CA GLY A 497 -31.64 -45.81 36.87
C GLY A 497 -31.30 -46.08 35.40
N LEU A 498 -32.16 -45.65 34.47
CA LEU A 498 -32.22 -45.92 33.01
C LEU A 498 -31.00 -45.44 32.18
N PRO A 499 -30.72 -46.00 30.97
CA PRO A 499 -29.79 -45.40 30.01
C PRO A 499 -30.50 -44.61 28.90
N ALA A 500 -30.04 -43.36 28.69
CA ALA A 500 -30.32 -42.57 27.51
C ALA A 500 -29.55 -43.12 26.29
N ARG A 501 -30.23 -43.15 25.14
CA ARG A 501 -29.76 -43.76 23.88
C ARG A 501 -29.49 -42.65 22.86
N THR A 502 -28.24 -42.44 22.48
CA THR A 502 -27.87 -41.74 21.23
C THR A 502 -26.67 -42.44 20.60
N LEU A 503 -26.91 -43.13 19.48
CA LEU A 503 -25.87 -43.62 18.58
C LEU A 503 -26.18 -43.16 17.16
N SER A 504 -25.16 -42.57 16.56
CA SER A 504 -25.09 -42.00 15.22
C SER A 504 -25.19 -43.07 14.14
N ARG A 505 -25.98 -42.76 13.10
CA ARG A 505 -26.06 -43.53 11.85
C ARG A 505 -25.13 -42.89 10.82
N SER A 506 -24.00 -43.53 10.54
CA SER A 506 -23.19 -43.26 9.35
C SER A 506 -23.82 -43.96 8.15
N GLY A 507 -24.05 -43.20 7.07
CA GLY A 507 -24.57 -43.72 5.80
C GLY A 507 -23.71 -43.22 4.65
N SER A 508 -22.91 -44.13 4.08
CA SER A 508 -22.27 -43.97 2.77
C SER A 508 -23.33 -43.86 1.67
N ALA A 509 -23.22 -42.86 0.81
CA ALA A 509 -23.91 -42.82 -0.47
C ALA A 509 -22.89 -42.92 -1.59
N ARG A 510 -23.04 -43.96 -2.42
CA ARG A 510 -22.36 -44.16 -3.70
C ARG A 510 -23.21 -43.56 -4.82
N ASN A 511 -22.52 -43.11 -5.87
CA ASN A 511 -22.99 -42.83 -7.23
C ASN A 511 -24.06 -43.80 -7.74
N ALA A 512 -25.06 -43.26 -8.43
CA ALA A 512 -25.49 -43.65 -9.78
C ALA A 512 -26.70 -42.80 -10.23
N GLN A 513 -26.47 -41.81 -11.09
CA GLN A 513 -27.12 -41.55 -12.40
C GLN A 513 -26.84 -40.13 -12.87
#